data_AF-A0A7C4I3T1-F1
#
_entry.id   AF-A0A7C4I3T1-F1
#
_cell.length_a   1.000
_cell.length_b   1.000
_cell.length_c   1.000
_cell.angle_alpha   90.00
_cell.angle_beta   90.00
_cell.angle_gamma   90.00
#
_symmetry.space_group_name_H-M   'P 1'
#
loop_
_entity.id
_entity.type
_entity.pdbx_description
1 polymer ?
#
loop_
_entity_poly.entity_id
_entity_poly.type
_entity_poly.pdbx_seq_one_letter_code
_entity_poly.pdbx_strand_id
1 'polypeptide(L)'
;WKEEELLKLATMIRRRSKPFIVAANKADVKGSEKNVEKLVQRGYDVVPVSAEAERTLRLAASKGLVKYVPGDNNFEMVDESKLTPQQKKALEYIRENVFERWGGTGVQKLVNMAYLEKLGYIPVYPVENPHTLTDHEGRVLPDVYLMPRNSTPRQLAYKIHTELGEGYLYAVDAKTGLRLADDHLLKPGEVVSIVSTKKRG
;
A
#
# COMPACT_ATOMS: atom_id res chain seq x y z
N TRP A 1 21.68 -8.09 35.46
CA TRP A 1 21.29 -8.76 34.20
C TRP A 1 22.54 -9.37 33.63
N LYS A 2 22.51 -10.67 33.33
CA LYS A 2 23.58 -11.38 32.63
C LYS A 2 23.57 -10.98 31.15
N GLU A 3 24.68 -11.16 30.46
CA GLU A 3 24.82 -10.82 29.04
C GLU A 3 23.77 -11.52 28.16
N GLU A 4 23.46 -12.78 28.46
CA GLU A 4 22.41 -13.54 27.78
C GLU A 4 21.01 -12.92 27.96
N GLU A 5 20.72 -12.35 29.13
CA GLU A 5 19.44 -11.70 29.41
C GLU A 5 19.34 -10.37 28.65
N LEU A 6 20.44 -9.62 28.59
CA LEU A 6 20.55 -8.39 27.82
C LEU A 6 20.36 -8.66 26.32
N LEU A 7 20.98 -9.71 25.77
CA LEU A 7 20.84 -10.09 24.36
C LEU A 7 19.40 -10.50 24.03
N LYS A 8 18.75 -11.27 24.90
CA LYS A 8 17.33 -11.63 24.74
C LYS A 8 16.44 -10.40 24.76
N LEU A 9 16.63 -9.50 25.71
CA LEU A 9 15.88 -8.25 25.79
C LEU A 9 16.09 -7.37 24.55
N ALA A 10 17.33 -7.14 24.15
CA ALA A 10 17.66 -6.35 22.97
C ALA A 10 16.99 -6.94 21.71
N THR A 11 17.01 -8.27 21.57
CA THR A 11 16.34 -8.98 20.47
C THR A 11 14.82 -8.75 20.48
N MET A 12 14.18 -8.83 21.66
CA MET A 12 12.74 -8.58 21.80
C MET A 12 12.37 -7.11 21.50
N ILE A 13 13.15 -6.16 22.01
CA ILE A 13 12.94 -4.73 21.74
C ILE A 13 13.09 -4.44 20.25
N ARG A 14 14.13 -4.97 19.60
CA ARG A 14 14.32 -4.84 18.15
C ARG A 14 13.14 -5.45 17.39
N ARG A 15 12.62 -6.60 17.84
CA ARG A 15 11.46 -7.25 17.20
C ARG A 15 10.21 -6.39 17.23
N ARG A 16 9.95 -5.71 18.35
CA ARG A 16 8.76 -4.86 18.51
C ARG A 16 8.92 -3.46 17.91
N SER A 17 10.08 -2.84 18.08
CA SER A 17 10.32 -1.44 17.70
C SER A 17 10.74 -1.25 16.25
N LYS A 18 11.27 -2.30 15.61
CA LYS A 18 11.80 -2.31 14.25
C LYS A 18 11.37 -3.60 13.54
N PRO A 19 10.06 -3.76 13.24
CA PRO A 19 9.62 -4.80 12.33
C PRO A 19 10.24 -4.56 10.95
N PHE A 20 10.54 -5.64 10.23
CA PHE A 20 11.05 -5.56 8.86
C PHE A 20 10.50 -6.71 8.03
N ILE A 21 10.56 -6.55 6.72
CA ILE A 21 10.21 -7.57 5.74
C ILE A 21 11.42 -7.72 4.83
N VAL A 22 11.71 -8.96 4.43
CA VAL A 22 12.81 -9.26 3.52
C VAL A 22 12.30 -9.21 2.09
N ALA A 23 12.82 -8.27 1.31
CA ALA A 23 12.65 -8.26 -0.14
C ALA A 23 13.66 -9.22 -0.77
N ALA A 24 13.21 -10.41 -1.16
CA ALA A 24 14.05 -11.37 -1.88
C ALA A 24 14.16 -10.96 -3.35
N ASN A 25 14.99 -9.95 -3.61
CA ASN A 25 15.17 -9.37 -4.93
C ASN A 25 15.87 -10.33 -5.90
N LYS A 26 15.64 -10.13 -7.22
CA LYS A 26 16.06 -11.01 -8.32
C LYS A 26 15.34 -12.36 -8.33
N ALA A 27 14.06 -12.36 -7.98
CA ALA A 27 13.23 -13.56 -7.98
C ALA A 27 13.05 -14.20 -9.37
N ASP A 28 13.30 -13.45 -10.45
CA ASP A 28 13.29 -13.91 -11.84
C ASP A 28 14.47 -14.83 -12.22
N VAL A 29 15.56 -14.79 -11.46
CA VAL A 29 16.75 -15.62 -11.74
C VAL A 29 16.45 -17.09 -11.47
N LYS A 30 16.86 -17.98 -12.39
CA LYS A 30 16.69 -19.44 -12.23
C LYS A 30 17.29 -19.93 -10.91
N GLY A 31 16.51 -20.72 -10.16
CA GLY A 31 16.92 -21.28 -8.87
C GLY A 31 16.70 -20.35 -7.65
N SER A 32 16.14 -19.16 -7.86
CA SER A 32 15.78 -18.21 -6.79
C SER A 32 14.81 -18.81 -5.75
N GLU A 33 13.88 -19.67 -6.19
CA GLU A 33 12.85 -20.31 -5.36
C GLU A 33 13.44 -20.99 -4.12
N LYS A 34 14.51 -21.77 -4.30
CA LYS A 34 15.19 -22.46 -3.20
C LYS A 34 15.74 -21.50 -2.15
N ASN A 35 16.18 -20.31 -2.57
CA ASN A 35 16.72 -19.31 -1.65
C ASN A 35 15.59 -18.57 -0.94
N VAL A 36 14.49 -18.28 -1.63
CA VAL A 36 13.27 -17.71 -1.03
C VAL A 36 12.72 -18.66 0.03
N GLU A 37 12.57 -19.95 -0.29
CA GLU A 37 12.10 -20.98 0.64
C GLU A 37 12.99 -21.09 1.89
N LYS A 38 14.32 -21.06 1.73
CA LYS A 38 15.25 -21.07 2.87
C LYS A 38 15.07 -19.87 3.81
N LEU A 39 14.77 -18.69 3.26
CA LEU A 39 14.52 -17.50 4.07
C LEU A 39 13.18 -17.61 4.83
N VAL A 40 12.15 -18.15 4.18
CA VAL A 40 10.84 -18.42 4.81
C VAL A 40 10.98 -19.45 5.92
N GLN A 41 11.71 -20.55 5.69
CA GLN A 41 11.98 -21.59 6.70
C GLN A 41 12.74 -21.08 7.92
N ARG A 42 13.51 -20.00 7.78
CA ARG A 42 14.19 -19.32 8.91
C ARG A 42 13.27 -18.39 9.71
N GLY A 43 11.99 -18.31 9.36
CA GLY A 43 10.98 -17.53 10.08
C GLY A 43 10.99 -16.04 9.74
N TYR A 44 11.53 -15.66 8.58
CA TYR A 44 11.41 -14.29 8.08
C TYR A 44 10.13 -14.12 7.27
N ASP A 45 9.53 -12.94 7.34
CA ASP A 45 8.54 -12.51 6.36
C ASP A 45 9.27 -12.12 5.08
N VAL A 46 9.06 -12.89 4.02
CA VAL A 46 9.79 -12.74 2.75
C VAL A 46 8.80 -12.48 1.63
N VAL A 47 9.10 -11.49 0.81
CA VAL A 47 8.39 -11.24 -0.45
C VAL A 47 9.38 -11.42 -1.59
N PRO A 48 9.13 -12.34 -2.55
CA PRO A 48 9.92 -12.43 -3.77
C PRO A 48 9.70 -11.18 -4.61
N VAL A 49 10.78 -10.55 -5.07
CA VAL A 49 10.72 -9.26 -5.77
C VAL A 49 11.60 -9.30 -7.01
N SER A 50 11.12 -8.69 -8.10
CA SER A 50 11.93 -8.36 -9.27
C SER A 50 11.86 -6.85 -9.54
N ALA A 51 12.75 -6.10 -8.89
CA ALA A 51 12.78 -4.64 -8.97
C ALA A 51 13.09 -4.13 -10.40
N GLU A 52 13.91 -4.87 -11.15
CA GLU A 52 14.23 -4.54 -12.55
C GLU A 52 13.01 -4.69 -13.47
N ALA A 53 12.21 -5.74 -13.26
CA ALA A 53 10.96 -5.95 -13.97
C ALA A 53 9.96 -4.81 -13.70
N GLU A 54 9.78 -4.44 -12.42
CA GLU A 54 8.91 -3.33 -12.03
C GLU A 54 9.36 -2.01 -12.67
N ARG A 55 10.65 -1.70 -12.61
CA ARG A 55 11.19 -0.48 -13.22
C ARG A 55 10.95 -0.45 -14.73
N THR A 56 11.17 -1.59 -15.40
CA THR A 56 10.99 -1.71 -16.86
C THR A 56 9.54 -1.51 -17.25
N LEU A 57 8.61 -2.14 -16.53
CA LEU A 57 7.17 -1.99 -16.78
C LEU A 57 6.68 -0.57 -16.53
N ARG A 58 7.11 0.08 -15.43
CA ARG A 58 6.73 1.47 -15.16
C ARG A 58 7.25 2.44 -16.22
N LEU A 59 8.46 2.22 -16.72
CA LEU A 59 9.03 3.02 -17.80
C LEU A 59 8.32 2.78 -19.15
N ALA A 60 7.96 1.54 -19.44
CA ALA A 60 7.18 1.22 -20.64
C ALA A 60 5.77 1.82 -20.56
N ALA A 61 5.15 1.80 -19.38
CA ALA A 61 3.84 2.39 -19.15
C ALA A 61 3.86 3.92 -19.26
N SER A 62 4.88 4.58 -18.72
CA SER A 62 5.03 6.04 -18.86
C SER A 62 5.25 6.49 -20.31
N LYS A 63 5.71 5.59 -21.17
CA LYS A 63 5.89 5.82 -22.61
C LYS A 63 4.66 5.39 -23.44
N GLY A 64 3.60 4.90 -22.79
CA GLY A 64 2.40 4.41 -23.47
C GLY A 64 2.61 3.13 -24.28
N LEU A 65 3.70 2.39 -24.04
CA LEU A 65 4.01 1.13 -24.74
C LEU A 65 3.23 -0.05 -24.15
N VAL A 66 2.99 0.00 -22.84
CA VAL A 66 2.20 -1.01 -22.10
C VAL A 66 1.19 -0.31 -21.21
N LYS A 67 0.11 -1.02 -20.91
CA LYS A 67 -0.86 -0.67 -19.87
C LYS A 67 -0.57 -1.56 -18.66
N TYR A 68 -0.04 -0.94 -17.60
CA TYR A 68 0.34 -1.61 -16.36
C TYR A 68 0.11 -0.68 -15.19
N VAL A 69 -0.60 -1.16 -14.16
CA VAL A 69 -0.66 -0.48 -12.86
C VAL A 69 0.25 -1.23 -11.88
N PRO A 70 1.10 -0.53 -11.11
CA PRO A 70 1.98 -1.18 -10.13
C PRO A 70 1.22 -2.12 -9.19
N GLY A 71 1.63 -3.38 -9.16
CA GLY A 71 0.99 -4.43 -8.37
C GLY A 71 -0.06 -5.25 -9.10
N ASP A 72 -0.37 -4.93 -10.36
CA ASP A 72 -1.18 -5.81 -11.20
C ASP A 72 -0.48 -7.15 -11.42
N ASN A 73 -1.30 -8.20 -11.57
CA ASN A 73 -0.85 -9.56 -11.87
C ASN A 73 -0.69 -9.81 -13.38
N ASN A 74 -0.82 -8.78 -14.23
CA ASN A 74 -0.52 -8.84 -15.65
C ASN A 74 -0.28 -7.43 -16.21
N PHE A 75 0.19 -7.34 -17.45
CA PHE A 75 0.26 -6.11 -18.23
C PHE A 75 -0.13 -6.36 -19.68
N GLU A 76 -0.72 -5.34 -20.31
CA GLU A 76 -1.14 -5.39 -21.71
C GLU A 76 -0.17 -4.58 -22.57
N MET A 77 0.22 -5.09 -23.74
CA MET A 77 1.00 -4.33 -24.72
C MET A 77 0.02 -3.52 -25.57
N VAL A 78 0.16 -2.19 -25.61
CA VAL A 78 -0.78 -1.32 -26.32
C VAL A 78 -0.58 -1.40 -27.83
N ASP A 79 0.68 -1.44 -28.26
CA ASP A 79 1.05 -1.46 -29.67
C ASP A 79 2.38 -2.19 -29.86
N GLU A 80 2.32 -3.46 -30.24
CA GLU A 80 3.51 -4.29 -30.43
C GLU A 80 4.41 -3.78 -31.56
N SER A 81 3.87 -3.02 -32.52
CA SER A 81 4.63 -2.50 -33.66
C SER A 81 5.60 -1.39 -33.28
N LYS A 82 5.36 -0.72 -32.14
CA LYS A 82 6.22 0.35 -31.61
C LYS A 82 7.36 -0.16 -30.74
N LEU A 83 7.38 -1.45 -30.43
CA LEU A 83 8.40 -2.06 -29.59
C LEU A 83 9.61 -2.47 -30.43
N THR A 84 10.81 -2.16 -29.95
CA THR A 84 12.01 -2.75 -30.54
C THR A 84 12.07 -4.25 -30.21
N PRO A 85 12.75 -5.08 -31.02
CA PRO A 85 12.89 -6.51 -30.75
C PRO A 85 13.47 -6.81 -29.35
N GLN A 86 14.37 -5.95 -28.88
CA GLN A 86 14.96 -6.06 -27.55
C GLN A 86 13.95 -5.75 -26.43
N GLN A 87 13.09 -4.74 -26.62
CA GLN A 87 12.04 -4.40 -25.66
C GLN A 87 10.97 -5.49 -25.59
N LYS A 88 10.55 -6.01 -26.75
CA LYS A 88 9.59 -7.12 -26.81
C LYS A 88 10.11 -8.35 -26.05
N LYS A 89 11.36 -8.74 -26.33
CA LYS A 89 12.00 -9.86 -25.62
C LYS A 89 12.12 -9.63 -24.11
N ALA A 90 12.39 -8.40 -23.67
CA ALA A 90 12.45 -8.07 -22.24
C ALA A 90 11.07 -8.17 -21.57
N LEU A 91 10.01 -7.72 -22.25
CA LEU A 91 8.63 -7.84 -21.74
C LEU A 91 8.16 -9.30 -21.68
N GLU A 92 8.47 -10.09 -22.71
CA GLU A 92 8.21 -11.54 -22.72
C GLU A 92 8.96 -12.24 -21.58
N TYR A 93 10.24 -11.93 -21.38
CA TYR A 93 11.01 -12.46 -20.25
C TYR A 93 10.36 -12.15 -18.90
N ILE A 94 9.87 -10.92 -18.71
CA ILE A 94 9.17 -10.51 -17.49
C ILE A 94 7.88 -11.33 -17.32
N ARG A 95 7.10 -11.52 -18.39
CA ARG A 95 5.85 -12.29 -18.33
C ARG A 95 6.12 -13.74 -17.88
N GLU A 96 7.06 -14.42 -18.52
CA GLU A 96 7.39 -15.83 -18.22
C GLU A 96 8.06 -16.01 -16.86
N ASN A 97 9.08 -15.21 -16.54
CA ASN A 97 9.96 -15.47 -15.38
C ASN A 97 9.49 -14.76 -14.10
N VAL A 98 8.65 -13.73 -14.21
CA VAL A 98 8.13 -12.97 -13.05
C VAL A 98 6.65 -13.23 -12.85
N PHE A 99 5.82 -13.00 -13.85
CA PHE A 99 4.37 -13.04 -13.69
C PHE A 99 3.83 -14.46 -13.57
N GLU A 100 4.17 -15.35 -14.51
CA GLU A 100 3.71 -16.75 -14.44
C GLU A 100 4.25 -17.47 -13.20
N ARG A 101 5.45 -17.11 -12.75
CA ARG A 101 6.12 -17.75 -11.61
C ARG A 101 5.67 -17.22 -10.25
N TRP A 102 5.55 -15.91 -10.10
CA TRP A 102 5.34 -15.25 -8.81
C TRP A 102 4.02 -14.49 -8.70
N GLY A 103 3.25 -14.42 -9.79
CA GLY A 103 1.99 -13.69 -9.87
C GLY A 103 2.16 -12.17 -9.98
N GLY A 104 3.38 -11.66 -10.14
CA GLY A 104 3.67 -10.23 -10.27
C GLY A 104 5.09 -9.88 -9.81
N THR A 105 5.45 -8.60 -9.88
CA THR A 105 6.81 -8.13 -9.56
C THR A 105 7.14 -8.15 -8.07
N GLY A 106 6.13 -8.26 -7.20
CA GLY A 106 6.26 -8.32 -5.75
C GLY A 106 6.58 -6.99 -5.06
N VAL A 107 6.95 -5.93 -5.80
CA VAL A 107 7.31 -4.63 -5.22
C VAL A 107 6.11 -3.99 -4.52
N GLN A 108 4.97 -3.86 -5.19
CA GLN A 108 3.77 -3.27 -4.59
C GLN A 108 3.25 -4.12 -3.42
N LYS A 109 3.32 -5.45 -3.55
CA LYS A 109 2.97 -6.40 -2.48
C LYS A 109 3.83 -6.18 -1.23
N LEU A 110 5.14 -5.99 -1.40
CA LEU A 110 6.06 -5.68 -0.30
C LEU A 110 5.68 -4.38 0.41
N VAL A 111 5.39 -3.31 -0.35
CA VAL A 111 4.98 -2.02 0.20
C VAL A 111 3.65 -2.14 0.96
N ASN A 112 2.67 -2.83 0.37
CA ASN A 112 1.37 -3.07 1.00
C ASN A 112 1.53 -3.86 2.31
N MET A 113 2.31 -4.93 2.31
CA MET A 113 2.59 -5.72 3.52
C MET A 113 3.31 -4.87 4.59
N ALA A 114 4.23 -3.99 4.20
CA ALA A 114 4.93 -3.12 5.14
C ALA A 114 3.95 -2.17 5.87
N TYR A 115 3.11 -1.46 5.13
CA TYR A 115 2.19 -0.48 5.71
C TYR A 115 0.97 -1.14 6.37
N LEU A 116 0.31 -2.06 5.67
CA LEU A 116 -0.99 -2.58 6.08
C LEU A 116 -0.87 -3.70 7.11
N GLU A 117 0.13 -4.58 6.98
CA GLU A 117 0.26 -5.75 7.86
C GLU A 117 1.26 -5.49 8.99
N LYS A 118 2.48 -5.03 8.68
CA LYS A 118 3.53 -4.85 9.70
C LYS A 118 3.35 -3.61 10.55
N LEU A 119 3.06 -2.48 9.92
CA LEU A 119 2.79 -1.24 10.64
C LEU A 119 1.32 -1.12 11.07
N GLY A 120 0.42 -1.91 10.48
CA GLY A 120 -0.99 -1.93 10.86
C GLY A 120 -1.73 -0.64 10.50
N TYR A 121 -1.36 0.00 9.39
CA TYR A 121 -2.09 1.16 8.88
C TYR A 121 -3.30 0.72 8.06
N ILE A 122 -4.34 1.53 8.08
CA ILE A 122 -5.58 1.33 7.33
C ILE A 122 -5.78 2.53 6.39
N PRO A 123 -6.15 2.29 5.11
CA PRO A 123 -6.53 3.36 4.20
C PRO A 123 -7.93 3.86 4.57
N VAL A 124 -8.10 5.17 4.66
CA VAL A 124 -9.38 5.83 4.95
C VAL A 124 -9.55 6.98 3.97
N TYR A 125 -10.75 7.15 3.45
CA TYR A 125 -11.06 8.12 2.40
C TYR A 125 -11.92 9.25 2.96
N PRO A 126 -11.34 10.42 3.28
CA PRO A 126 -12.12 11.57 3.65
C PRO A 126 -12.82 12.15 2.41
N VAL A 127 -14.11 12.45 2.56
CA VAL A 127 -14.89 13.16 1.54
C VAL A 127 -15.58 14.34 2.17
N GLU A 128 -15.87 15.38 1.41
CA GLU A 128 -16.64 16.48 1.96
C GLU A 128 -18.13 16.17 1.93
N ASN A 129 -18.62 15.69 0.79
CA ASN A 129 -20.02 15.31 0.61
C ASN A 129 -20.19 13.79 0.63
N PRO A 130 -20.90 13.23 1.62
CA PRO A 130 -21.11 11.79 1.73
C PRO A 130 -22.04 11.23 0.64
N HIS A 131 -22.91 12.02 0.03
CA HIS A 131 -23.85 11.53 -0.99
C HIS A 131 -23.21 11.41 -2.38
N THR A 132 -22.39 12.39 -2.75
CA THR A 132 -21.69 12.39 -4.04
C THR A 132 -20.31 11.74 -3.96
N LEU A 133 -19.81 11.50 -2.74
CA LEU A 133 -18.44 11.03 -2.48
C LEU A 133 -17.38 11.97 -3.03
N THR A 134 -17.71 13.27 -3.12
CA THR A 134 -16.86 14.29 -3.74
C THR A 134 -16.34 15.32 -2.74
N ASP A 135 -15.31 16.04 -3.15
CA ASP A 135 -14.91 17.31 -2.55
C ASP A 135 -15.65 18.53 -3.15
N HIS A 136 -15.26 19.72 -2.69
CA HIS A 136 -15.66 21.02 -3.20
C HIS A 136 -15.47 21.19 -4.72
N GLU A 137 -14.48 20.51 -5.32
CA GLU A 137 -14.18 20.60 -6.75
C GLU A 137 -14.90 19.51 -7.58
N GLY A 138 -15.74 18.69 -6.94
CA GLY A 138 -16.47 17.61 -7.60
C GLY A 138 -15.63 16.37 -7.93
N ARG A 139 -14.42 16.25 -7.36
CA ARG A 139 -13.56 15.07 -7.55
C ARG A 139 -14.05 13.94 -6.64
N VAL A 140 -14.27 12.76 -7.22
CA VAL A 140 -14.72 11.57 -6.48
C VAL A 140 -13.55 10.94 -5.73
N LEU A 141 -13.70 10.74 -4.42
CA LEU A 141 -12.68 10.16 -3.52
C LEU A 141 -11.28 10.78 -3.74
N PRO A 142 -11.13 12.09 -3.46
CA PRO A 142 -9.94 12.86 -3.86
C PRO A 142 -8.67 12.35 -3.19
N ASP A 143 -8.76 11.98 -1.91
CA ASP A 143 -7.63 11.68 -1.05
C ASP A 143 -7.80 10.34 -0.34
N VAL A 144 -6.65 9.72 -0.03
CA VAL A 144 -6.58 8.54 0.84
C VAL A 144 -5.53 8.79 1.92
N TYR A 145 -5.93 8.60 3.17
CA TYR A 145 -5.05 8.72 4.33
C TYR A 145 -4.77 7.34 4.91
N LEU A 146 -3.49 7.07 5.17
CA LEU A 146 -3.08 5.92 5.97
C LEU A 146 -3.12 6.32 7.44
N MET A 147 -4.05 5.74 8.17
CA MET A 147 -4.22 5.93 9.62
C MET A 147 -3.76 4.67 10.38
N PRO A 148 -3.18 4.78 11.58
CA PRO A 148 -2.99 3.61 12.43
C PRO A 148 -4.31 2.88 12.68
N ARG A 149 -4.26 1.56 12.81
CA ARG A 149 -5.44 0.78 13.20
C ARG A 149 -5.99 1.29 14.53
N ASN A 150 -7.32 1.31 14.64
CA ASN A 150 -8.06 1.86 15.78
C ASN A 150 -7.96 3.39 15.91
N SER A 151 -7.65 4.10 14.83
CA SER A 151 -7.82 5.56 14.80
C SER A 151 -9.29 5.97 14.75
N THR A 152 -9.59 7.14 15.29
CA THR A 152 -10.94 7.72 15.29
C THR A 152 -11.10 8.77 14.19
N PRO A 153 -12.35 9.11 13.79
CA PRO A 153 -12.58 10.18 12.82
C PRO A 153 -12.02 11.55 13.25
N ARG A 154 -11.95 11.84 14.56
CA ARG A 154 -11.28 13.04 15.08
C ARG A 154 -9.78 13.02 14.82
N GLN A 155 -9.10 11.88 14.95
CA GLN A 155 -7.69 11.78 14.62
C GLN A 155 -7.44 11.93 13.12
N LEU A 156 -8.34 11.42 12.28
CA LEU A 156 -8.32 11.67 10.84
C LEU A 156 -8.48 13.17 10.54
N ALA A 157 -9.38 13.85 11.26
CA ALA A 157 -9.57 15.30 11.15
C ALA A 157 -8.26 16.07 11.40
N TYR A 158 -7.55 15.76 12.49
CA TYR A 158 -6.22 16.32 12.77
C TYR A 158 -5.16 15.95 11.73
N LYS A 159 -5.26 14.77 11.13
CA LYS A 159 -4.32 14.32 10.10
C LYS A 159 -4.47 15.11 8.80
N ILE A 160 -5.69 15.53 8.47
CA ILE A 160 -5.99 16.38 7.31
C ILE A 160 -5.53 17.81 7.59
N HIS A 161 -6.04 18.43 8.66
CA HIS A 161 -5.65 19.78 9.06
C HIS A 161 -5.93 20.02 10.54
N THR A 162 -5.04 20.72 11.23
CA THR A 162 -5.15 20.96 12.68
C THR A 162 -6.43 21.72 13.05
N GLU A 163 -6.81 22.74 12.26
CA GLU A 163 -8.06 23.50 12.48
C GLU A 163 -9.31 22.65 12.32
N LEU A 164 -9.29 21.68 11.39
CA LEU A 164 -10.41 20.79 11.13
C LEU A 164 -10.60 19.81 12.30
N GLY A 165 -9.50 19.36 12.91
CA GLY A 165 -9.48 18.59 14.15
C GLY A 165 -9.95 19.38 15.38
N GLU A 166 -9.53 20.63 15.54
CA GLU A 166 -9.99 21.51 16.62
C GLU A 166 -11.49 21.80 16.54
N GLY A 167 -11.99 22.08 15.34
CA GLY A 167 -13.40 22.35 15.10
C GLY A 167 -14.27 21.09 14.96
N TYR A 168 -13.71 19.89 15.13
CA TYR A 168 -14.42 18.63 14.89
C TYR A 168 -15.70 18.53 15.74
N LEU A 169 -16.84 18.34 15.07
CA LEU A 169 -18.14 18.09 15.71
C LEU A 169 -18.51 16.61 15.65
N TYR A 170 -18.55 16.05 14.44
CA TYR A 170 -18.89 14.66 14.20
C TYR A 170 -18.44 14.22 12.82
N ALA A 171 -18.52 12.91 12.59
CA ALA A 171 -18.27 12.32 11.29
C ALA A 171 -19.49 11.55 10.81
N VAL A 172 -19.61 11.38 9.50
CA VAL A 172 -20.66 10.64 8.83
C VAL A 172 -20.02 9.57 7.97
N ASP A 173 -20.48 8.33 8.09
CA ASP A 173 -20.10 7.27 7.15
C ASP A 173 -20.84 7.50 5.83
N ALA A 174 -20.09 7.70 4.75
CA ALA A 174 -20.66 8.01 3.46
C ALA A 174 -21.44 6.84 2.84
N LYS A 175 -21.19 5.60 3.26
CA LYS A 175 -21.93 4.42 2.76
C LYS A 175 -23.31 4.31 3.38
N THR A 176 -23.42 4.54 4.69
CA THR A 176 -24.69 4.42 5.42
C THR A 176 -25.44 5.75 5.52
N GLY A 177 -24.75 6.87 5.34
CA GLY A 177 -25.28 8.22 5.59
C GLY A 177 -25.52 8.50 7.08
N LEU A 178 -25.07 7.61 7.97
CA LEU A 178 -25.30 7.72 9.40
C LEU A 178 -24.14 8.43 10.08
N ARG A 179 -24.48 9.19 11.13
CA ARG A 179 -23.48 9.77 12.02
C ARG A 179 -22.72 8.67 12.75
N LEU A 180 -21.40 8.75 12.70
CA LEU A 180 -20.50 7.89 13.45
C LEU A 180 -20.47 8.32 14.92
N ALA A 181 -20.40 7.32 15.80
CA ALA A 181 -20.18 7.55 17.23
C ALA A 181 -18.80 8.16 17.46
N ASP A 182 -18.63 8.89 18.57
CA ASP A 182 -17.36 9.56 18.88
C ASP A 182 -16.22 8.56 19.18
N ASP A 183 -16.56 7.36 19.65
CA ASP A 183 -15.66 6.23 19.91
C ASP A 183 -15.55 5.26 18.73
N HIS A 184 -16.16 5.59 17.59
CA HIS A 184 -16.09 4.75 16.39
C HIS A 184 -14.64 4.60 15.92
N LEU A 185 -14.24 3.35 15.71
CA LEU A 185 -12.92 3.01 15.19
C LEU A 185 -13.00 2.86 13.69
N LEU A 186 -12.16 3.63 12.99
CA LEU A 186 -12.07 3.61 11.54
C LEU A 186 -11.72 2.21 11.03
N LYS A 187 -12.35 1.82 9.94
CA LYS A 187 -12.15 0.55 9.24
C LYS A 187 -11.37 0.74 7.94
N PRO A 188 -10.67 -0.29 7.45
CA PRO A 188 -10.01 -0.24 6.16
C PRO A 188 -11.01 0.06 5.03
N GLY A 189 -10.70 1.06 4.21
CA GLY A 189 -11.52 1.49 3.08
C GLY A 189 -12.82 2.18 3.46
N GLU A 190 -12.91 2.68 4.69
CA GLU A 190 -14.06 3.47 5.13
C GLU A 190 -14.01 4.86 4.49
N VAL A 191 -15.18 5.34 4.06
CA VAL A 191 -15.35 6.65 3.44
C VAL A 191 -16.08 7.53 4.43
N VAL A 192 -15.43 8.60 4.87
CA VAL A 192 -15.87 9.39 6.03
C VAL A 192 -15.98 10.86 5.66
N SER A 193 -17.13 11.47 5.92
CA SER A 193 -17.29 12.92 5.87
C SER A 193 -17.11 13.52 7.25
N ILE A 194 -16.25 14.53 7.36
CA ILE A 194 -15.95 15.21 8.63
C ILE A 194 -16.68 16.54 8.67
N VAL A 195 -17.48 16.74 9.71
CA VAL A 195 -18.19 17.99 9.95
C VAL A 195 -17.47 18.76 11.05
N SER A 196 -17.10 20.01 10.74
CA SER A 196 -16.32 20.89 11.61
C SER A 196 -16.96 22.28 11.69
N THR A 197 -16.91 22.93 12.86
CA THR A 197 -17.40 24.30 13.07
C THR A 197 -16.59 25.34 12.30
N LYS A 198 -15.30 25.07 12.06
CA LYS A 198 -14.38 25.94 11.33
C LYS A 198 -14.36 25.60 9.83
N LYS A 199 -15.47 25.14 9.27
CA LYS A 199 -15.55 24.84 7.83
C LYS A 199 -15.30 26.13 7.04
N ARG A 200 -14.16 26.21 6.34
CA ARG A 200 -13.96 27.21 5.29
C ARG A 200 -14.96 26.87 4.18
N GLY A 201 -15.96 27.74 4.01
CA GLY A 201 -16.71 27.82 2.77
C GLY A 201 -15.86 28.41 1.66
#